data_AF-A0A428X855-F1
#
_entry.id   AF-A0A428X855-F1
#
_cell.length_a   1.000
_cell.length_b   1.000
_cell.length_c   1.000
_cell.angle_alpha   90.00
_cell.angle_beta   90.00
_cell.angle_gamma   90.00
#
_symmetry.space_group_name_H-M   'P 1'
#
loop_
_entity.id
_entity.type
_entity.pdbx_description
1 polymer ?
#
loop_
_entity_poly.entity_id
_entity_poly.type
_entity_poly.pdbx_seq_one_letter_code
_entity_poly.pdbx_strand_id
1 'polypeptide(L)'
;MLMIAAFAFALALVGVLLIPLILGRLFTSEGDYSRISDIGQAYGAASAVISAVALGVVVLGQYRQAHRARLQALFDMTDELVQLAMDEPMYRQCWGARMAPDEIDEALFYYCNRMIKSWKIAWELRDLSEAQARAYLGSFFQSEIPRLFWHQHGQWQMRARLTNRRGRFVVVINEEYLRAIHAGPPTRTREFCQPSRRRAKPPRRHLVDADDINDRPTAP
;
A
#
# COMPACT_ATOMS: atom_id res chain seq x y z
N MET A 1 -19.19 -0.74 5.34
CA MET A 1 -19.69 0.31 4.41
C MET A 1 -20.43 -0.29 3.22
N LEU A 2 -19.84 -1.24 2.49
CA LEU A 2 -20.49 -1.95 1.37
C LEU A 2 -21.75 -2.74 1.80
N MET A 3 -21.69 -3.45 2.93
CA MET A 3 -22.85 -4.12 3.53
C MET A 3 -23.97 -3.15 3.95
N ILE A 4 -23.63 -1.97 4.48
CA ILE A 4 -24.62 -0.99 4.94
C ILE A 4 -25.35 -0.37 3.73
N ALA A 5 -24.61 -0.10 2.66
CA ALA A 5 -25.19 0.40 1.42
C ALA A 5 -26.04 -0.67 0.71
N ALA A 6 -25.58 -1.92 0.68
CA ALA A 6 -26.37 -3.04 0.16
C ALA A 6 -27.66 -3.25 0.97
N PHE A 7 -27.58 -3.10 2.30
CA PHE A 7 -28.73 -3.21 3.18
C PHE A 7 -29.73 -2.06 2.99
N ALA A 8 -29.26 -0.82 2.89
CA ALA A 8 -30.10 0.34 2.61
C ALA A 8 -30.78 0.25 1.24
N PHE A 9 -30.06 -0.25 0.22
CA PHE A 9 -30.61 -0.51 -1.11
C PHE A 9 -31.66 -1.61 -1.08
N ALA A 10 -31.39 -2.72 -0.39
CA ALA A 10 -32.35 -3.80 -0.21
C ALA A 10 -33.61 -3.33 0.54
N LEU A 11 -33.46 -2.48 1.57
CA LEU A 11 -34.59 -1.93 2.32
C LEU A 11 -35.46 -1.01 1.45
N ALA A 12 -34.83 -0.16 0.62
CA ALA A 12 -35.54 0.69 -0.33
C ALA A 12 -36.28 -0.13 -1.40
N LEU A 13 -35.64 -1.21 -1.90
CA LEU A 13 -36.24 -2.12 -2.87
C LEU A 13 -37.46 -2.84 -2.28
N VAL A 14 -37.35 -3.34 -1.05
CA VAL A 14 -38.44 -4.01 -0.32
C VAL A 14 -39.60 -3.04 -0.05
N GLY A 15 -39.30 -1.79 0.31
CA GLY A 15 -40.31 -0.75 0.49
C GLY A 15 -41.12 -0.47 -0.79
N VAL A 16 -40.44 -0.30 -1.92
CA VAL A 16 -41.09 -0.08 -3.23
C VAL A 16 -41.93 -1.29 -3.67
N LEU A 17 -41.50 -2.51 -3.33
CA LEU A 17 -42.25 -3.74 -3.62
C LEU A 17 -43.45 -3.97 -2.69
N LEU A 18 -43.42 -3.49 -1.45
CA LEU A 18 -44.49 -3.68 -0.46
C LEU A 18 -45.64 -2.67 -0.62
N ILE A 19 -45.36 -1.45 -1.06
CA ILE A 19 -46.36 -0.39 -1.28
C ILE A 19 -47.55 -0.83 -2.17
N PRO A 20 -47.35 -1.48 -3.34
CA PRO A 20 -48.46 -1.94 -4.17
C PRO A 20 -49.24 -3.11 -3.57
N LEU A 21 -48.62 -3.96 -2.76
CA LEU A 21 -49.29 -5.07 -2.09
C LEU A 21 -50.28 -4.55 -1.03
N ILE A 22 -49.91 -3.47 -0.35
CA ILE A 22 -50.74 -2.77 0.63
C ILE A 22 -51.87 -2.00 -0.07
N LEU A 23 -51.55 -1.27 -1.14
CA LEU A 23 -52.53 -0.51 -1.93
C LEU A 23 -53.54 -1.42 -2.65
N GLY A 24 -53.09 -2.56 -3.19
CA GLY A 24 -53.94 -3.55 -3.86
C GLY A 24 -54.89 -4.28 -2.92
N ARG A 25 -54.61 -4.32 -1.61
CA ARG A 25 -55.55 -4.82 -0.60
C ARG A 25 -56.54 -3.78 -0.09
N LEU A 26 -56.25 -2.49 -0.26
CA LEU A 26 -57.10 -1.40 0.22
C LEU A 26 -58.12 -0.90 -0.82
N PHE A 27 -57.91 -1.18 -2.12
CA PHE A 27 -58.79 -0.67 -3.18
C PHE A 27 -59.13 -1.73 -4.23
N THR A 28 -60.34 -2.28 -4.13
CA THR A 28 -60.96 -3.16 -5.13
C THR A 28 -62.13 -2.42 -5.79
N SER A 29 -61.92 -1.77 -6.93
CA SER A 29 -63.04 -1.43 -7.82
C SER A 29 -62.59 -1.10 -9.25
N GLU A 30 -63.34 -1.67 -10.19
CA GLU A 30 -63.16 -1.68 -11.65
C GLU A 30 -63.20 -0.25 -12.25
N GLY A 31 -62.25 0.09 -13.15
CA GLY A 31 -62.51 1.19 -14.10
C GLY A 31 -61.36 2.06 -14.64
N ASP A 32 -60.11 2.01 -14.15
CA ASP A 32 -59.14 3.07 -14.47
C ASP A 32 -57.88 2.60 -15.23
N TYR A 33 -57.94 2.57 -16.57
CA TYR A 33 -56.76 2.38 -17.44
C TYR A 33 -55.72 3.52 -17.30
N SER A 34 -56.16 4.73 -16.93
CA SER A 34 -55.26 5.88 -16.67
C SER A 34 -54.36 5.63 -15.44
N ARG A 35 -54.85 4.92 -14.43
CA ARG A 35 -54.05 4.56 -13.25
C ARG A 35 -52.90 3.59 -13.57
N ILE A 36 -53.05 2.73 -14.58
CA ILE A 36 -51.98 1.82 -15.00
C ILE A 36 -50.77 2.61 -15.55
N SER A 37 -51.02 3.73 -16.24
CA SER A 37 -49.96 4.66 -16.71
C SER A 37 -49.31 5.42 -15.56
N ASP A 38 -50.09 5.93 -14.59
CA ASP A 38 -49.57 6.64 -13.42
C ASP A 38 -48.72 5.73 -12.52
N ILE A 39 -49.15 4.48 -12.38
CA ILE A 39 -48.39 3.43 -11.70
C ILE A 39 -47.08 3.15 -12.45
N GLY A 40 -47.11 3.04 -13.79
CA GLY A 40 -45.91 2.86 -14.62
C GLY A 40 -44.92 4.04 -14.52
N GLN A 41 -45.40 5.28 -14.53
CA GLN A 41 -44.57 6.47 -14.34
C GLN A 41 -44.00 6.57 -12.91
N ALA A 42 -44.79 6.23 -11.90
CA ALA A 42 -44.32 6.19 -10.51
C ALA A 42 -43.20 5.14 -10.33
N TYR A 43 -43.32 3.95 -10.95
CA TYR A 43 -42.26 2.95 -10.95
C TYR A 43 -41.03 3.38 -11.75
N GLY A 44 -41.21 4.01 -12.91
CA GLY A 44 -40.10 4.55 -13.71
C GLY A 44 -39.31 5.63 -12.96
N ALA A 45 -40.01 6.57 -12.32
CA ALA A 45 -39.38 7.62 -11.53
C ALA A 45 -38.70 7.05 -10.26
N ALA A 46 -39.37 6.15 -9.53
CA ALA A 46 -38.80 5.53 -8.34
C ALA A 46 -37.55 4.68 -8.67
N SER A 47 -37.61 3.87 -9.73
CA SER A 47 -36.47 3.05 -10.17
C SER A 47 -35.29 3.88 -10.69
N ALA A 48 -35.54 5.02 -11.34
CA ALA A 48 -34.50 5.97 -11.75
C ALA A 48 -33.77 6.58 -10.55
N VAL A 49 -34.50 6.99 -9.51
CA VAL A 49 -33.90 7.52 -8.27
C VAL A 49 -33.07 6.45 -7.57
N ILE A 50 -33.59 5.23 -7.44
CA ILE A 50 -32.88 4.10 -6.83
C ILE A 50 -31.60 3.77 -7.62
N SER A 51 -31.68 3.77 -8.95
CA SER A 51 -30.53 3.52 -9.83
C SER A 51 -29.48 4.62 -9.71
N ALA A 52 -29.89 5.89 -9.63
CA ALA A 52 -28.99 7.03 -9.44
C ALA A 52 -28.25 6.94 -8.09
N VAL A 53 -28.94 6.58 -7.01
CA VAL A 53 -28.32 6.38 -5.69
C VAL A 53 -27.34 5.20 -5.72
N ALA A 54 -27.72 4.08 -6.34
CA ALA A 54 -26.84 2.92 -6.49
C ALA A 54 -25.56 3.26 -7.26
N LEU A 55 -25.69 3.97 -8.38
CA LEU A 55 -24.55 4.45 -9.16
C LEU A 55 -23.67 5.41 -8.35
N GLY A 56 -24.28 6.34 -7.61
CA GLY A 56 -23.55 7.25 -6.73
C GLY A 56 -22.68 6.52 -5.70
N VAL A 57 -23.21 5.47 -5.07
CA VAL A 57 -22.46 4.64 -4.12
C VAL A 57 -21.31 3.90 -4.81
N VAL A 58 -21.55 3.30 -5.97
CA VAL A 58 -20.53 2.57 -6.72
C VAL A 58 -19.40 3.50 -7.13
N VAL A 59 -19.71 4.66 -7.74
CA VAL A 59 -18.70 5.64 -8.18
C VAL A 59 -17.88 6.15 -7.01
N LEU A 60 -18.50 6.45 -5.86
CA LEU A 60 -17.79 6.92 -4.67
C LEU A 60 -16.86 5.84 -4.09
N GLY A 61 -17.30 4.58 -4.13
CA GLY A 61 -16.49 3.42 -3.78
C GLY A 61 -15.29 3.26 -4.71
N GLN A 62 -15.53 3.33 -6.02
CA GLN A 62 -14.49 3.20 -7.06
C GLN A 62 -13.45 4.30 -6.97
N TYR A 63 -13.85 5.55 -6.68
CA TYR A 63 -12.90 6.65 -6.50
C TYR A 63 -11.91 6.37 -5.35
N ARG A 64 -12.42 5.87 -4.22
CA ARG A 64 -11.58 5.50 -3.07
C ARG A 64 -10.67 4.32 -3.41
N GLN A 65 -11.19 3.30 -4.10
CA GLN A 65 -10.40 2.15 -4.52
C GLN A 65 -9.30 2.55 -5.51
N ALA A 66 -9.62 3.35 -6.52
CA ALA A 66 -8.66 3.87 -7.49
C ALA A 66 -7.55 4.70 -6.83
N HIS A 67 -7.90 5.51 -5.82
CA HIS A 67 -6.89 6.26 -5.07
C HIS A 67 -5.93 5.34 -4.30
N ARG A 68 -6.45 4.29 -3.65
CA ARG A 68 -5.61 3.29 -2.96
C ARG A 68 -4.70 2.54 -3.93
N ALA A 69 -5.25 2.09 -5.06
CA ALA A 69 -4.50 1.38 -6.09
C ALA A 69 -3.37 2.24 -6.69
N ARG A 70 -3.63 3.53 -6.95
CA ARG A 70 -2.61 4.46 -7.44
C ARG A 70 -1.47 4.64 -6.44
N LEU A 71 -1.80 4.79 -5.16
CA LEU A 71 -0.78 4.88 -4.11
C LEU A 71 0.06 3.60 -4.07
N GLN A 72 -0.59 2.43 -3.98
CA GLN A 72 0.09 1.13 -3.95
C GLN A 72 1.02 0.94 -5.16
N ALA A 73 0.54 1.19 -6.38
CA ALA A 73 1.36 1.05 -7.59
C ALA A 73 2.60 1.94 -7.59
N LEU A 74 2.50 3.19 -7.12
CA LEU A 74 3.67 4.07 -6.99
C LEU A 74 4.66 3.52 -5.97
N PHE A 75 4.18 2.92 -4.89
CA PHE A 75 5.06 2.33 -3.89
C PHE A 75 5.74 1.08 -4.40
N ASP A 76 5.01 0.16 -5.04
CA ASP A 76 5.56 -1.07 -5.61
C ASP A 76 6.70 -0.78 -6.60
N MET A 77 6.54 0.22 -7.47
CA MET A 77 7.62 0.66 -8.36
C MET A 77 8.85 1.17 -7.59
N THR A 78 8.65 2.00 -6.57
CA THR A 78 9.80 2.49 -5.77
C THR A 78 10.44 1.39 -4.94
N ASP A 79 9.68 0.38 -4.57
CA ASP A 79 10.12 -0.77 -3.79
C ASP A 79 11.01 -1.70 -4.63
N GLU A 80 10.61 -1.94 -5.87
CA GLU A 80 11.40 -2.67 -6.87
C GLU A 80 12.75 -1.98 -7.13
N LEU A 81 12.77 -0.65 -7.26
CA LEU A 81 14.00 0.12 -7.43
C LEU A 81 14.93 0.02 -6.21
N VAL A 82 14.37 0.03 -4.99
CA VAL A 82 15.15 -0.15 -3.76
C VAL A 82 15.72 -1.56 -3.70
N GLN A 83 14.91 -2.56 -4.02
CA GLN A 83 15.34 -3.96 -4.02
C GLN A 83 16.44 -4.21 -5.04
N LEU A 84 16.29 -3.68 -6.25
CA LEU A 84 17.35 -3.74 -7.28
C LEU A 84 18.65 -3.08 -6.81
N ALA A 85 18.57 -1.96 -6.08
CA ALA A 85 19.75 -1.31 -5.50
C ALA A 85 20.39 -2.08 -4.34
N MET A 86 19.61 -2.89 -3.61
CA MET A 86 20.13 -3.80 -2.59
C MET A 86 20.82 -5.02 -3.22
N ASP A 87 20.26 -5.56 -4.30
CA ASP A 87 20.77 -6.75 -4.98
C ASP A 87 22.05 -6.44 -5.80
N GLU A 88 22.07 -5.30 -6.49
CA GLU A 88 23.18 -4.90 -7.37
C GLU A 88 23.91 -3.64 -6.83
N PRO A 89 25.16 -3.79 -6.32
CA PRO A 89 25.90 -2.71 -5.67
C PRO A 89 26.12 -1.47 -6.53
N MET A 90 26.11 -1.62 -7.86
CA MET A 90 26.33 -0.51 -8.79
C MET A 90 25.24 0.56 -8.70
N TYR A 91 24.00 0.19 -8.41
CA TYR A 91 22.88 1.13 -8.38
C TYR A 91 22.80 1.95 -7.09
N ARG A 92 23.56 1.55 -6.05
CA ARG A 92 23.65 2.34 -4.81
C ARG A 92 24.26 3.73 -5.05
N GLN A 93 25.13 3.85 -6.05
CA GLN A 93 25.76 5.13 -6.42
C GLN A 93 24.74 6.19 -6.85
N CYS A 94 23.57 5.78 -7.35
CA CYS A 94 22.52 6.69 -7.79
C CYS A 94 21.75 7.33 -6.61
N TRP A 95 21.93 6.86 -5.37
CA TRP A 95 21.15 7.31 -4.22
C TRP A 95 21.68 8.58 -3.53
N GLY A 96 22.78 9.16 -4.03
CA GLY A 96 23.31 10.47 -3.63
C GLY A 96 23.79 10.52 -2.18
N ALA A 97 23.69 11.68 -1.52
CA ALA A 97 24.16 11.95 -0.15
C ALA A 97 23.40 11.19 0.98
N ARG A 98 22.75 10.06 0.65
CA ARG A 98 22.02 9.18 1.59
C ARG A 98 22.80 7.92 1.93
N MET A 99 24.12 8.03 1.93
CA MET A 99 25.03 6.92 2.22
C MET A 99 25.04 6.65 3.73
N ALA A 100 25.13 5.37 4.09
CA ALA A 100 25.44 4.99 5.46
C ALA A 100 26.88 5.42 5.81
N PRO A 101 27.23 5.58 7.10
CA PRO A 101 28.63 5.70 7.52
C PRO A 101 29.50 4.60 6.91
N ASP A 102 30.77 4.91 6.61
CA ASP A 102 31.73 4.01 5.93
C ASP A 102 31.85 2.62 6.56
N GLU A 103 31.51 2.50 7.85
CA GLU A 103 31.59 1.26 8.61
C GLU A 103 30.33 0.41 8.52
N ILE A 104 29.20 0.92 8.03
CA ILE A 104 27.87 0.28 8.07
C ILE A 104 27.43 -0.15 6.68
N ASP A 105 26.88 -1.37 6.58
CA ASP A 105 26.28 -1.85 5.34
C ASP A 105 25.07 -0.98 4.95
N GLU A 106 25.20 -0.30 3.81
CA GLU A 106 24.15 0.54 3.23
C GLU A 106 22.84 -0.22 3.01
N ALA A 107 22.89 -1.55 2.76
CA ALA A 107 21.70 -2.39 2.62
C ALA A 107 20.77 -2.29 3.83
N LEU A 108 21.33 -2.14 5.04
CA LEU A 108 20.55 -1.99 6.27
C LEU A 108 19.84 -0.64 6.34
N PHE A 109 20.47 0.43 5.84
CA PHE A 109 19.88 1.76 5.75
C PHE A 109 18.76 1.80 4.71
N TYR A 110 18.95 1.15 3.56
CA TYR A 110 17.89 0.98 2.56
C TYR A 110 16.70 0.20 3.11
N TYR A 111 16.95 -0.86 3.87
CA TYR A 111 15.89 -1.63 4.53
C TYR A 111 15.12 -0.78 5.56
N CYS A 112 15.81 0.02 6.38
CA CYS A 112 15.17 0.95 7.31
C CYS A 112 14.28 1.97 6.59
N ASN A 113 14.76 2.54 5.49
CA ASN A 113 13.99 3.45 4.65
C ASN A 113 12.74 2.76 4.06
N ARG A 114 12.86 1.51 3.59
CA ARG A 114 11.75 0.69 3.07
C ARG A 114 10.68 0.46 4.14
N MET A 115 11.07 0.09 5.36
CA MET A 115 10.13 -0.11 6.48
C MET A 115 9.41 1.19 6.88
N ILE A 116 10.13 2.31 6.99
CA ILE A 116 9.49 3.60 7.31
C ILE A 116 8.51 4.01 6.21
N LYS A 117 8.87 3.80 4.93
CA LYS A 117 7.96 4.04 3.81
C LYS A 117 6.72 3.16 3.91
N SER A 118 6.85 1.85 4.14
CA SER A 118 5.69 0.95 4.21
C SER A 118 4.70 1.36 5.32
N TRP A 119 5.22 1.75 6.50
CA TRP A 119 4.36 2.24 7.59
C TRP A 119 3.72 3.60 7.30
N LYS A 120 4.40 4.49 6.55
CA LYS A 120 3.79 5.77 6.09
C LYS A 120 2.55 5.52 5.22
N ILE A 121 2.61 4.52 4.35
CA ILE A 121 1.48 4.15 3.49
C ILE A 121 0.32 3.63 4.34
N ALA A 122 0.61 2.67 5.22
CA ALA A 122 -0.39 2.09 6.11
C ALA A 122 -1.06 3.17 6.98
N TRP A 123 -0.27 4.16 7.44
CA TRP A 123 -0.77 5.31 8.17
C TRP A 123 -1.71 6.20 7.34
N GLU A 124 -1.35 6.46 6.09
CA GLU A 124 -2.15 7.26 5.17
C GLU A 124 -3.46 6.58 4.79
N LEU A 125 -3.40 5.27 4.54
CA LEU A 125 -4.57 4.44 4.23
C LEU A 125 -5.52 4.22 5.42
N ARG A 126 -5.09 4.64 6.62
CA ARG A 126 -5.77 4.42 7.92
C ARG A 126 -5.83 2.95 8.36
N ASP A 127 -4.96 2.12 7.81
CA ASP A 127 -4.82 0.72 8.22
C ASP A 127 -3.93 0.59 9.46
N LEU A 128 -3.12 1.62 9.77
CA LEU A 128 -2.30 1.70 10.97
C LEU A 128 -2.82 2.78 11.93
N SER A 129 -3.20 2.38 13.14
CA SER A 129 -3.58 3.31 14.22
C SER A 129 -2.36 3.93 14.92
N GLU A 130 -2.54 5.01 15.66
CA GLU A 130 -1.44 5.67 16.42
C GLU A 130 -0.82 4.75 17.46
N ALA A 131 -1.64 4.02 18.21
CA ALA A 131 -1.14 3.07 19.21
C ALA A 131 -0.28 1.97 18.58
N GLN A 132 -0.74 1.39 17.45
CA GLN A 132 0.03 0.38 16.72
C GLN A 132 1.30 0.95 16.12
N ALA A 133 1.25 2.15 15.53
CA ALA A 133 2.42 2.82 15.00
C ALA A 133 3.48 3.04 16.08
N ARG A 134 3.09 3.52 17.26
CA ARG A 134 4.00 3.72 18.40
C ARG A 134 4.59 2.40 18.90
N ALA A 135 3.81 1.33 18.96
CA ALA A 135 4.31 0.02 19.35
C ALA A 135 5.38 -0.50 18.36
N TYR A 136 5.11 -0.41 17.05
CA TYR A 136 6.08 -0.82 16.02
C TYR A 136 7.33 0.05 16.04
N LEU A 137 7.17 1.38 16.11
CA LEU A 137 8.30 2.31 16.18
C LEU A 137 9.12 2.13 17.47
N GLY A 138 8.47 1.84 18.59
CA GLY A 138 9.13 1.52 19.84
C GLY A 138 10.03 0.30 19.70
N SER A 139 9.52 -0.79 19.11
CA SER A 139 10.32 -1.99 18.83
C SER A 139 11.42 -1.74 17.79
N PHE A 140 11.16 -0.90 16.79
CA PHE A 140 12.12 -0.56 15.75
C PHE A 140 13.31 0.22 16.33
N PHE A 141 13.06 1.22 17.17
CA PHE A 141 14.10 2.01 17.81
C PHE A 141 14.76 1.32 19.02
N GLN A 142 14.44 0.07 19.35
CA GLN A 142 15.28 -0.71 20.28
C GLN A 142 16.61 -1.11 19.64
N SER A 143 16.67 -1.12 18.31
CA SER A 143 17.88 -1.46 17.56
C SER A 143 18.73 -0.22 17.27
N GLU A 144 20.05 -0.41 17.23
CA GLU A 144 21.02 0.68 16.99
C GLU A 144 20.94 1.25 15.56
N ILE A 145 20.80 0.41 14.54
CA ILE A 145 20.78 0.83 13.12
C ILE A 145 19.63 1.80 12.81
N PRO A 146 18.37 1.53 13.19
CA PRO A 146 17.26 2.48 13.06
C PRO A 146 17.50 3.84 13.72
N ARG A 147 18.18 3.87 14.88
CA ARG A 147 18.51 5.13 15.57
C ARG A 147 19.53 5.94 14.76
N LEU A 148 20.57 5.29 14.25
CA LEU A 148 21.57 5.93 13.38
C LEU A 148 20.96 6.44 12.09
N PHE A 149 20.09 5.63 11.46
CA PHE A 149 19.32 6.03 10.28
C PHE A 149 18.50 7.30 10.55
N TRP A 150 17.74 7.34 11.64
CA TRP A 150 16.90 8.49 11.96
C TRP A 150 17.71 9.71 12.40
N HIS A 151 18.85 9.52 13.06
CA HIS A 151 19.77 10.62 13.37
C HIS A 151 20.25 11.32 12.10
N GLN A 152 20.65 10.57 11.07
CA GLN A 152 21.16 11.13 9.82
C GLN A 152 20.07 11.65 8.88
N HIS A 153 18.93 10.95 8.80
CA HIS A 153 17.90 11.25 7.80
C HIS A 153 16.61 11.85 8.39
N GLY A 154 16.40 11.82 9.71
CA GLY A 154 15.17 12.34 10.33
C GLY A 154 14.99 13.84 10.09
N GLN A 155 16.07 14.61 10.14
CA GLN A 155 16.05 16.07 9.96
C GLN A 155 15.54 16.51 8.57
N TRP A 156 15.83 15.77 7.51
CA TRP A 156 15.28 16.11 6.19
C TRP A 156 13.79 15.82 6.10
N GLN A 157 13.34 14.71 6.73
CA GLN A 157 11.92 14.34 6.75
C GLN A 157 11.09 15.33 7.57
N MET A 158 11.66 15.89 8.64
CA MET A 158 11.02 16.92 9.44
C MET A 158 10.86 18.26 8.71
N ARG A 159 11.76 18.58 7.75
CA ARG A 159 11.69 19.79 6.93
C ARG A 159 10.60 19.76 5.86
N ALA A 160 10.12 18.58 5.46
CA ALA A 160 9.01 18.46 4.53
C ALA A 160 7.72 18.97 5.18
N ARG A 161 6.89 19.76 4.46
CA ARG A 161 5.66 20.38 5.01
C ARG A 161 4.79 19.35 5.76
N LEU A 162 4.72 19.50 7.09
CA LEU A 162 4.08 18.55 8.01
C LEU A 162 2.55 18.74 8.14
N THR A 163 1.95 19.62 7.35
CA THR A 163 0.54 20.02 7.50
C THR A 163 -0.46 18.89 7.24
N ASN A 164 -0.04 17.82 6.55
CA ASN A 164 -0.91 16.69 6.22
C ASN A 164 -0.76 15.55 7.22
N ARG A 165 -1.68 14.56 7.17
CA ARG A 165 -1.64 13.31 7.95
C ARG A 165 -0.27 12.61 7.91
N ARG A 166 0.43 12.70 6.77
CA ARG A 166 1.81 12.21 6.58
C ARG A 166 2.81 12.92 7.51
N GLY A 167 2.66 14.22 7.71
CA GLY A 167 3.49 15.00 8.63
C GLY A 167 3.28 14.60 10.08
N ARG A 168 2.03 14.32 10.47
CA ARG A 168 1.75 13.80 11.82
C ARG A 168 2.49 12.49 12.10
N PHE A 169 2.59 11.59 11.12
CA PHE A 169 3.36 10.35 11.28
C PHE A 169 4.85 10.61 11.48
N VAL A 170 5.44 11.55 10.74
CA VAL A 170 6.85 11.93 10.91
C VAL A 170 7.11 12.48 12.32
N VAL A 171 6.18 13.26 12.87
CA VAL A 171 6.23 13.71 14.27
C VAL A 171 6.20 12.53 15.23
N VAL A 172 5.30 11.56 15.03
CA VAL A 172 5.22 10.35 15.87
C VAL A 172 6.53 9.55 15.81
N ILE A 173 7.14 9.38 14.63
CA ILE A 173 8.45 8.73 14.50
C ILE A 173 9.51 9.48 15.32
N ASN A 174 9.54 10.80 15.22
CA ASN A 174 10.52 11.61 15.93
C ASN A 174 10.34 11.55 17.45
N GLU A 175 9.10 11.56 17.94
CA GLU A 175 8.78 11.39 19.36
C GLU A 175 9.28 10.03 19.89
N GLU A 176 9.02 8.93 19.18
CA GLU A 176 9.48 7.60 19.59
C GLU A 176 11.00 7.46 19.49
N TYR A 177 11.63 8.08 18.50
CA TYR A 177 13.10 8.15 18.42
C TYR A 177 13.69 8.87 19.65
N LEU A 178 13.18 10.05 19.99
CA LEU A 178 13.65 10.82 21.15
C LEU A 178 13.43 10.02 22.44
N ARG A 179 12.26 9.36 22.58
CA ARG A 179 12.00 8.47 23.72
C ARG A 179 13.03 7.36 23.81
N ALA A 180 13.39 6.74 22.69
CA ALA A 180 14.38 5.67 22.66
C ALA A 180 15.81 6.15 23.01
N ILE A 181 16.17 7.38 22.62
CA ILE A 181 17.44 8.02 23.04
C ILE A 181 17.43 8.29 24.55
N HIS A 182 16.33 8.81 25.09
CA HIS A 182 16.19 9.06 26.53
C HIS A 182 16.15 7.78 27.37
N ALA A 183 15.64 6.66 26.82
CA ALA A 183 15.60 5.37 27.50
C ALA A 183 16.98 4.71 27.68
N GLY A 184 18.04 5.27 27.09
CA GLY A 184 19.42 4.80 27.25
C GLY A 184 19.91 3.93 26.09
N PRO A 185 20.94 3.10 26.30
CA PRO A 185 21.62 2.37 25.24
C PRO A 185 20.68 1.41 24.49
N PRO A 186 20.93 1.15 23.20
CA PRO A 186 20.09 0.24 22.41
C PRO A 186 20.11 -1.16 23.01
N THR A 187 18.94 -1.78 23.13
CA THR A 187 18.80 -3.15 23.64
C THR A 187 19.38 -4.16 22.67
N ARG A 188 19.28 -3.88 21.36
CA ARG A 188 19.91 -4.69 20.32
C ARG A 188 21.10 -3.94 19.74
N THR A 189 22.27 -4.29 20.26
CA THR A 189 23.56 -3.85 19.72
C THR A 189 23.73 -4.34 18.30
N ARG A 190 24.36 -3.52 17.46
CA ARG A 190 24.72 -3.89 16.10
C ARG A 190 25.46 -5.23 16.06
N GLU A 191 24.88 -6.20 15.36
CA GLU A 191 25.61 -7.36 14.90
C GLU A 191 26.46 -6.92 13.70
N PHE A 192 27.78 -7.14 13.76
CA PHE A 192 28.63 -7.02 12.57
C PHE A 192 28.22 -8.12 11.60
N CYS A 193 27.29 -7.80 10.69
CA CYS A 193 27.11 -8.59 9.50
C CYS A 193 28.45 -8.48 8.76
N GLN A 194 29.27 -9.54 8.80
CA GLN A 194 30.37 -9.67 7.86
C GLN A 194 29.77 -9.44 6.48
N PRO A 195 30.35 -8.56 5.64
CA PRO A 195 29.81 -8.30 4.31
C PRO A 195 29.59 -9.66 3.68
N SER A 196 28.33 -10.00 3.41
CA SER A 196 28.00 -11.34 2.96
C SER A 196 28.91 -11.62 1.78
N ARG A 197 29.84 -12.57 1.96
CA ARG A 197 30.65 -13.06 0.85
C ARG A 197 29.60 -13.51 -0.14
N ARG A 198 29.46 -12.74 -1.23
CA ARG A 198 28.63 -13.04 -2.40
C ARG A 198 28.58 -14.55 -2.50
N ARG A 199 27.40 -15.14 -2.33
CA ARG A 199 27.17 -16.54 -2.65
C ARG A 199 27.59 -16.63 -4.11
N ALA A 200 28.82 -17.09 -4.36
CA ALA A 200 29.39 -17.11 -5.69
C ALA A 200 28.41 -17.95 -6.49
N LYS A 201 27.68 -17.31 -7.42
CA LYS A 201 26.88 -18.02 -8.39
C LYS A 201 27.88 -18.99 -9.04
N PRO A 202 27.68 -20.32 -8.93
CA PRO A 202 28.65 -21.24 -9.50
C PRO A 202 28.81 -20.85 -10.96
N PRO A 203 30.05 -20.84 -11.49
CA PRO A 203 30.27 -20.48 -12.88
C PRO A 203 29.31 -21.32 -13.70
N ARG A 204 28.46 -20.66 -14.51
CA ARG A 204 27.71 -21.38 -15.54
C ARG A 204 28.77 -22.18 -16.30
N ARG A 205 28.76 -23.50 -16.14
CA ARG A 205 29.49 -24.37 -17.07
C ARG A 205 29.01 -23.94 -18.43
N HIS A 206 29.87 -23.25 -19.16
CA HIS A 206 29.69 -23.08 -20.59
C HIS A 206 29.57 -24.50 -21.12
N LEU A 207 28.42 -24.82 -21.72
CA LEU A 207 28.31 -25.92 -22.66
C LEU A 207 29.26 -25.55 -23.80
N VAL A 208 30.53 -25.93 -23.65
CA VAL A 208 31.40 -26.24 -24.77
C VAL A 208 31.09 -27.70 -25.03
N ASP A 209 30.42 -27.96 -26.15
CA ASP A 209 30.47 -29.22 -26.92
C ASP A 209 29.41 -29.13 -28.02
N ALA A 210 29.73 -28.42 -29.10
CA ALA A 210 29.02 -28.55 -30.37
C ALA A 210 29.83 -28.02 -31.57
N ASP A 211 31.16 -28.10 -31.56
CA ASP A 211 31.99 -27.83 -32.74
C ASP A 211 33.28 -28.69 -32.67
N ASP A 212 33.13 -30.01 -32.80
CA ASP A 212 34.24 -30.89 -33.18
C ASP A 212 33.72 -32.13 -33.93
N ILE A 213 33.01 -31.89 -35.04
CA ILE A 213 32.67 -32.93 -36.01
C ILE A 213 33.43 -32.64 -37.30
N ASN A 214 34.61 -33.26 -37.37
CA ASN A 214 35.13 -33.95 -38.56
C ASN A 214 35.78 -33.09 -39.68
N ASP A 215 36.89 -32.42 -39.37
CA ASP A 215 37.93 -32.14 -40.36
C ASP A 215 38.93 -33.32 -40.39
N ARG A 216 38.69 -34.30 -41.26
CA ARG A 216 39.71 -35.28 -41.65
C ARG A 216 40.46 -34.76 -42.89
N PRO A 217 41.79 -34.57 -42.84
CA PRO A 217 42.57 -34.33 -44.04
C PRO A 217 42.74 -35.63 -44.85
N THR A 218 42.23 -35.62 -46.07
CA THR A 218 42.66 -36.47 -47.17
C THR A 218 44.05 -36.07 -47.65
N ALA A 219 45.00 -36.99 -47.65
CA ALA A 219 46.11 -37.05 -48.61
C ALA A 219 46.95 -38.32 -48.38
N PRO A 220 47.74 -38.80 -49.36
CA PRO A 220 47.57 -38.72 -50.82
C PRO A 220 47.16 -40.08 -51.44
#